data_AF-A0A7G1KGL1-F1
#
_entry.id   AF-A0A7G1KGL1-F1
#
_cell.length_a   1.000
_cell.length_b   1.000
_cell.length_c   1.000
_cell.angle_alpha   90.00
_cell.angle_beta   90.00
_cell.angle_gamma   90.00
#
_symmetry.space_group_name_H-M   'P 1'
#
loop_
_entity.id
_entity.type
_entity.pdbx_description
1 polymer ?
#
loop_
_entity_poly.entity_id
_entity_poly.type
_entity_poly.pdbx_seq_one_letter_code
_entity_poly.pdbx_strand_id
1 'polypeptide(L)'
;MTELTTAQAYALEVLTESRAARTAEELARLLDEPAYEVEDTLAWLKRHRYIVGVTAWQLAVGATYMLSSHHQLTEFELYVLHEIREADGVRTIDELARDSGLPADDLAETVQWLSRNGYLQPVTAWRRPSAYS
;
A
#
# COMPACT_ATOMS: atom_id res chain seq x y z
N MET A 1 23.02 -3.69 21.26
CA MET A 1 22.29 -2.68 20.46
C MET A 1 22.85 -2.74 19.07
N THR A 2 22.03 -3.00 18.06
CA THR A 2 22.50 -2.96 16.67
C THR A 2 22.37 -1.51 16.21
N GLU A 3 23.48 -0.88 15.84
CA GLU A 3 23.44 0.46 15.25
C GLU A 3 22.80 0.36 13.87
N LEU A 4 21.83 1.24 13.59
CA LEU A 4 21.19 1.32 12.28
C LEU A 4 22.16 1.98 11.30
N THR A 5 22.20 1.50 10.07
CA THR A 5 22.83 2.27 8.99
C THR A 5 22.00 3.53 8.69
N THR A 6 22.61 4.51 8.03
CA THR A 6 21.91 5.73 7.60
C THR A 6 20.65 5.43 6.79
N ALA A 7 20.74 4.51 5.82
CA ALA A 7 19.59 4.09 5.00
C ALA A 7 18.48 3.44 5.83
N GLN A 8 18.83 2.58 6.81
CA GLN A 8 17.87 1.96 7.72
C GLN A 8 17.18 2.99 8.62
N ALA A 9 17.94 3.98 9.10
CA ALA A 9 17.40 5.06 9.94
C ALA A 9 16.42 5.94 9.14
N TYR A 10 16.79 6.37 7.93
CA TYR A 10 15.92 7.18 7.09
C TYR A 10 14.66 6.44 6.62
N ALA A 11 14.78 5.19 6.20
CA ALA A 11 13.60 4.38 5.85
C ALA A 11 12.64 4.23 7.04
N LEU A 12 13.20 4.05 8.25
CA LEU A 12 12.40 3.96 9.47
C LEU A 12 11.76 5.29 9.86
N GLU A 13 12.46 6.40 9.66
CA GLU A 13 11.95 7.76 9.91
C GLU A 13 10.75 8.08 9.01
N VAL A 14 10.88 7.87 7.70
CA VAL A 14 9.77 8.05 6.73
C VAL A 14 8.54 7.20 7.11
N LEU A 15 8.76 5.95 7.52
CA LEU A 15 7.70 5.05 7.97
C LEU A 15 7.14 5.40 9.37
N THR A 16 7.81 6.26 10.12
CA THR A 16 7.35 6.76 11.43
C THR A 16 6.54 8.04 11.28
N GLU A 17 6.94 8.92 10.36
CA GLU A 17 6.22 10.16 10.05
C GLU A 17 4.87 9.90 9.35
N SER A 18 4.76 8.79 8.62
CA SER A 18 3.55 8.37 7.92
C SER A 18 2.85 7.22 8.65
N ARG A 19 1.54 7.36 8.89
CA ARG A 19 0.69 6.22 9.30
C ARG A 19 0.32 5.30 8.15
N ALA A 20 0.49 5.77 6.91
CA ALA A 20 0.22 4.98 5.71
C ALA A 20 1.35 3.98 5.43
N ALA A 21 0.97 2.77 4.99
CA ALA A 21 1.89 1.78 4.48
C ALA A 21 2.48 2.24 3.14
N ARG A 22 3.76 1.93 2.91
CA ARG A 22 4.50 2.33 1.71
C ARG A 22 5.11 1.12 1.02
N THR A 23 5.07 1.07 -0.31
CA THR A 23 5.82 0.05 -1.07
C THR A 23 7.32 0.34 -1.07
N ALA A 24 8.12 -0.64 -1.49
CA ALA A 24 9.55 -0.41 -1.69
C ALA A 24 9.81 0.66 -2.76
N GLU A 25 8.99 0.71 -3.81
CA GLU A 25 9.11 1.71 -4.89
C GLU A 25 8.77 3.14 -4.42
N GLU A 26 7.77 3.30 -3.56
CA GLU A 26 7.46 4.60 -2.95
C GLU A 26 8.60 5.08 -2.05
N LEU A 27 9.16 4.18 -1.24
CA LEU A 27 10.29 4.49 -0.38
C LEU A 27 11.56 4.80 -1.18
N ALA A 28 11.82 4.06 -2.25
CA ALA A 28 12.91 4.33 -3.19
C ALA A 28 12.84 5.75 -3.77
N ARG A 29 11.64 6.18 -4.20
CA ARG A 29 11.41 7.55 -4.69
C ARG A 29 11.61 8.61 -3.60
N LEU A 30 11.18 8.34 -2.37
CA LEU A 30 11.30 9.29 -1.25
C LEU A 30 12.73 9.42 -0.73
N LEU A 31 13.48 8.31 -0.74
CA LEU A 31 14.86 8.25 -0.25
C LEU A 31 15.89 8.61 -1.32
N ASP A 32 15.47 8.74 -2.59
CA ASP A 32 16.35 8.89 -3.75
C ASP A 32 17.37 7.74 -3.87
N GLU A 33 16.89 6.51 -3.63
CA GLU A 33 17.69 5.28 -3.59
C GLU A 33 17.16 4.24 -4.57
N PRO A 34 17.99 3.30 -5.08
CA PRO A 34 17.52 2.19 -5.90
C PRO A 34 16.57 1.27 -5.13
N ALA A 35 15.50 0.80 -5.81
CA ALA A 35 14.49 -0.06 -5.18
C ALA A 35 15.05 -1.34 -4.55
N TYR A 36 16.07 -1.97 -5.16
CA TYR A 36 16.69 -3.18 -4.61
C TYR A 36 17.42 -2.93 -3.28
N GLU A 37 18.03 -1.75 -3.09
CA GLU A 37 18.71 -1.39 -1.83
C GLU A 37 17.70 -1.09 -0.72
N VAL A 38 16.59 -0.48 -1.10
CA VAL A 38 15.45 -0.27 -0.20
C VAL A 38 14.83 -1.61 0.21
N GLU A 39 14.71 -2.57 -0.71
CA GLU A 39 14.22 -3.92 -0.38
C GLU A 39 15.13 -4.64 0.63
N ASP A 40 16.45 -4.58 0.48
CA ASP A 40 17.40 -5.13 1.44
C ASP A 40 17.28 -4.47 2.82
N THR A 41 17.11 -3.15 2.82
CA THR A 41 16.86 -2.35 4.03
C THR A 41 15.57 -2.78 4.72
N LEU A 42 14.47 -2.92 3.98
CA LEU A 42 13.17 -3.35 4.48
C LEU A 42 13.20 -4.80 4.99
N ALA A 43 13.90 -5.69 4.29
CA ALA A 43 14.09 -7.07 4.73
C ALA A 43 14.83 -7.13 6.08
N TRP A 44 15.86 -6.30 6.26
CA TRP A 44 16.57 -6.18 7.51
C TRP A 44 15.69 -5.61 8.63
N LEU A 45 14.97 -4.52 8.37
CA LEU A 45 14.08 -3.86 9.33
C LEU A 45 12.94 -4.80 9.77
N LYS A 46 12.36 -5.56 8.83
CA LYS A 46 11.36 -6.60 9.10
C LYS A 46 11.93 -7.71 9.99
N ARG A 47 13.13 -8.22 9.66
CA ARG A 47 13.81 -9.28 10.44
C ARG A 47 14.02 -8.87 11.89
N HIS A 48 14.31 -7.59 12.13
CA HIS A 48 14.50 -7.02 13.46
C HIS A 48 13.21 -6.45 14.07
N ARG A 49 12.05 -6.70 13.45
CA ARG A 49 10.72 -6.33 13.92
C ARG A 49 10.49 -4.82 14.08
N TYR A 50 11.25 -4.00 13.36
CA TYR A 50 11.02 -2.55 13.31
C TYR A 50 9.79 -2.17 12.47
N ILE A 51 9.44 -3.00 11.49
CA ILE A 51 8.33 -2.80 10.56
C ILE A 51 7.59 -4.12 10.33
N VAL A 52 6.38 -4.02 9.79
CA VAL A 52 5.58 -5.16 9.33
C VAL A 52 5.22 -5.00 7.87
N GLY A 53 5.15 -6.13 7.15
CA GLY A 53 4.58 -6.18 5.81
C GLY A 53 3.08 -6.36 5.89
N VAL A 54 2.34 -5.59 5.10
CA VAL A 54 0.88 -5.65 4.98
C VAL A 54 0.49 -5.76 3.50
N THR A 55 -0.67 -6.35 3.24
CA THR A 55 -1.25 -6.33 1.89
C THR A 55 -1.87 -4.97 1.64
N ALA A 56 -1.38 -4.30 0.60
CA ALA A 56 -2.02 -3.14 0.02
C ALA A 56 -2.47 -3.47 -1.41
N TRP A 57 -3.27 -2.58 -1.98
CA TRP A 57 -3.89 -2.77 -3.28
C TRP A 57 -3.52 -1.62 -4.19
N GLN A 58 -3.16 -1.97 -5.41
CA GLN A 58 -2.89 -1.01 -6.48
C GLN A 58 -3.66 -1.36 -7.73
N LEU A 59 -3.85 -0.36 -8.60
CA LEU A 59 -4.42 -0.59 -9.91
C LEU A 59 -3.58 -1.61 -10.69
N ALA A 60 -4.24 -2.59 -11.29
CA ALA A 60 -3.57 -3.53 -12.18
C ALA A 60 -3.09 -2.82 -13.45
N VAL A 61 -1.98 -3.30 -14.01
CA VAL A 61 -1.47 -2.80 -15.29
C VAL A 61 -2.52 -3.06 -16.36
N GLY A 62 -3.13 -1.98 -16.87
CA GLY A 62 -4.20 -2.04 -17.87
C GLY A 62 -5.62 -1.97 -17.33
N ALA A 63 -5.81 -1.79 -16.02
CA ALA A 63 -7.13 -1.50 -15.44
C ALA A 63 -7.80 -0.29 -16.10
N THR A 64 -7.03 0.71 -16.51
CA THR A 64 -7.51 1.88 -17.27
C THR A 64 -8.18 1.52 -18.59
N TYR A 65 -7.69 0.47 -19.27
CA TYR A 65 -8.32 -0.04 -20.50
C TYR A 65 -9.61 -0.80 -20.18
N MET A 66 -9.64 -1.54 -19.06
CA MET A 66 -10.82 -2.29 -18.61
C MET A 66 -11.97 -1.40 -18.14
N LEU A 67 -11.66 -0.25 -17.53
CA LEU A 67 -12.64 0.81 -17.22
C LEU A 67 -13.38 1.32 -18.46
N SER A 68 -12.80 1.15 -19.65
CA SER A 68 -13.40 1.56 -20.92
C SER A 68 -14.27 0.47 -21.58
N SER A 69 -14.26 -0.77 -21.07
CA SER A 69 -14.88 -1.93 -21.71
C SER A 69 -16.04 -2.49 -20.90
N HIS A 70 -17.29 -2.20 -21.31
CA HIS A 70 -18.61 -2.85 -21.08
C HIS A 70 -18.96 -3.61 -19.76
N HIS A 71 -18.09 -3.70 -18.75
CA HIS A 71 -18.45 -4.12 -17.40
C HIS A 71 -19.04 -2.92 -16.67
N GLN A 72 -20.32 -3.03 -16.28
CA GLN A 72 -20.94 -2.01 -15.43
C GLN A 72 -20.39 -2.18 -14.01
N LEU A 73 -19.33 -1.45 -13.71
CA LEU A 73 -18.91 -1.25 -12.33
C LEU A 73 -20.01 -0.50 -11.58
N THR A 74 -20.23 -0.88 -10.32
CA THR A 74 -21.11 -0.12 -9.44
C THR A 74 -20.48 1.24 -9.09
N GLU A 75 -21.29 2.19 -8.64
CA GLU A 75 -20.78 3.47 -8.13
C GLU A 75 -19.77 3.27 -6.99
N PHE A 76 -19.97 2.23 -6.16
CA PHE A 76 -19.08 1.90 -5.06
C PHE A 76 -17.73 1.34 -5.53
N GLU A 77 -17.74 0.45 -6.52
CA GLU A 77 -16.52 -0.08 -7.14
C GLU A 77 -15.71 1.03 -7.82
N LEU A 78 -16.39 1.93 -8.56
CA LEU A 78 -15.77 3.09 -9.17
C LEU A 78 -15.16 4.02 -8.13
N TYR A 79 -15.86 4.24 -7.02
CA TYR A 79 -15.36 5.04 -5.91
C TYR A 79 -14.06 4.44 -5.33
N VAL A 80 -14.03 3.14 -5.02
CA VAL A 80 -12.83 2.48 -4.50
C VAL A 80 -11.65 2.58 -5.47
N LEU A 81 -11.89 2.39 -6.77
CA LEU A 81 -10.83 2.54 -7.79
C LEU A 81 -10.33 3.98 -7.89
N HIS A 82 -11.22 4.97 -7.76
CA HIS A 82 -10.85 6.39 -7.74
C HIS A 82 -10.02 6.74 -6.51
N GLU A 83 -10.41 6.30 -5.32
CA GLU A 83 -9.66 6.54 -4.08
C GLU A 83 -8.24 5.96 -4.16
N ILE A 84 -8.08 4.72 -4.66
CA ILE A 84 -6.75 4.12 -4.85
C ILE A 84 -5.92 4.90 -5.87
N ARG A 85 -6.56 5.46 -6.89
CA ARG A 85 -5.87 6.26 -7.93
C ARG A 85 -5.38 7.61 -7.38
N GLU A 86 -6.23 8.36 -6.69
CA GLU A 86 -5.88 9.68 -6.11
C GLU A 86 -4.84 9.56 -4.99
N ALA A 87 -4.76 8.38 -4.39
CA ALA A 87 -3.82 8.00 -3.36
C ALA A 87 -2.36 7.80 -3.82
N ASP A 88 -2.01 8.14 -5.07
CA ASP A 88 -0.76 7.77 -5.76
C ASP A 88 -0.57 6.26 -5.95
N GLY A 89 -1.67 5.49 -5.91
CA GLY A 89 -1.73 4.15 -6.49
C GLY A 89 -1.70 2.98 -5.50
N VAL A 90 -1.44 3.17 -4.20
CA VAL A 90 -1.37 2.06 -3.24
C VAL A 90 -2.11 2.36 -1.95
N ARG A 91 -3.08 1.51 -1.57
CA ARG A 91 -3.79 1.62 -0.28
C ARG A 91 -4.12 0.27 0.35
N THR A 92 -4.05 0.22 1.68
CA THR A 92 -4.63 -0.87 2.48
C THR A 92 -6.13 -0.65 2.69
N ILE A 93 -6.88 -1.72 3.02
CA ILE A 93 -8.31 -1.60 3.36
C ILE A 93 -8.50 -0.70 4.59
N ASP A 94 -7.62 -0.78 5.60
CA ASP A 94 -7.66 0.07 6.79
C ASP A 94 -7.52 1.57 6.45
N GLU A 95 -6.70 1.90 5.46
CA GLU A 95 -6.53 3.28 5.00
C GLU A 95 -7.74 3.75 4.21
N LEU A 96 -8.24 2.94 3.28
CA LEU A 96 -9.46 3.24 2.55
C LEU A 96 -10.63 3.48 3.50
N ALA A 97 -10.82 2.62 4.51
CA ALA A 97 -11.88 2.76 5.51
C ALA A 97 -11.75 4.05 6.31
N ARG A 98 -10.52 4.42 6.70
CA ARG A 98 -10.25 5.65 7.44
C ARG A 98 -10.53 6.91 6.62
N ASP A 99 -10.08 6.92 5.36
CA ASP A 99 -10.12 8.10 4.51
C ASP A 99 -11.53 8.33 3.94
N SER A 100 -12.26 7.26 3.64
CA SER A 100 -13.64 7.32 3.12
C SER A 100 -14.73 7.33 4.21
N GLY A 101 -14.41 6.89 5.44
CA GLY A 101 -15.39 6.67 6.51
C GLY A 101 -16.28 5.44 6.31
N LEU A 102 -15.98 4.60 5.32
CA LEU A 102 -16.74 3.39 5.01
C LEU A 102 -16.33 2.20 5.89
N PRO A 103 -17.24 1.23 6.14
CA PRO A 103 -16.90 0.01 6.85
C PRO A 103 -15.81 -0.80 6.14
N ALA A 104 -14.82 -1.28 6.90
CA ALA A 104 -13.71 -2.06 6.36
C ALA A 104 -14.19 -3.38 5.71
N ASP A 105 -15.27 -3.98 6.20
CA ASP A 105 -15.82 -5.23 5.66
C ASP A 105 -16.41 -5.03 4.25
N ASP A 106 -17.16 -3.95 4.03
CA ASP A 106 -17.73 -3.61 2.72
C ASP A 106 -16.63 -3.30 1.69
N LEU A 107 -15.59 -2.59 2.13
CA LEU A 107 -14.39 -2.34 1.34
C LEU A 107 -13.62 -3.62 1.04
N ALA A 108 -13.51 -4.54 2.00
CA ALA A 108 -12.81 -5.81 1.80
C ALA A 108 -13.49 -6.68 0.73
N GLU A 109 -14.82 -6.78 0.76
CA GLU A 109 -15.57 -7.51 -0.26
C GLU A 109 -15.37 -6.89 -1.65
N THR A 110 -15.51 -5.57 -1.74
CA THR A 110 -15.38 -4.83 -3.00
C THR A 110 -13.98 -4.91 -3.57
N VAL A 111 -12.95 -4.72 -2.74
CA VAL A 111 -11.55 -4.83 -3.15
C VAL A 111 -11.22 -6.25 -3.62
N GLN A 112 -11.73 -7.28 -2.94
CA GLN A 112 -11.55 -8.66 -3.38
C GLN A 112 -12.23 -8.92 -4.72
N TRP A 113 -13.45 -8.41 -4.92
CA TRP A 113 -14.15 -8.53 -6.20
C TRP A 113 -13.37 -7.83 -7.31
N LEU A 114 -12.94 -6.58 -7.09
CA LEU A 114 -12.14 -5.80 -8.04
C LEU A 114 -10.84 -6.51 -8.39
N SER A 115 -10.19 -7.15 -7.41
CA SER A 115 -8.98 -7.91 -7.67
C SER A 115 -9.22 -9.18 -8.50
N ARG A 116 -10.26 -9.95 -8.17
CA ARG A 116 -10.63 -11.16 -8.95
C ARG A 116 -11.01 -10.84 -10.39
N ASN A 117 -11.55 -9.64 -10.63
CA ASN A 117 -11.90 -9.17 -11.97
C ASN A 117 -10.76 -8.38 -12.65
N GLY A 118 -9.56 -8.37 -12.06
CA GLY A 118 -8.36 -7.83 -12.69
C GLY A 118 -8.20 -6.31 -12.60
N TYR A 119 -9.04 -5.59 -11.86
CA TYR A 119 -8.90 -4.15 -11.67
C TYR A 119 -7.82 -3.79 -10.64
N LEU A 120 -7.65 -4.65 -9.63
CA LEU A 120 -6.67 -4.48 -8.57
C LEU A 120 -5.71 -5.66 -8.49
N GLN A 121 -4.47 -5.37 -8.14
CA GLN A 121 -3.47 -6.38 -7.81
C GLN A 121 -2.96 -6.16 -6.38
N PRO A 122 -2.76 -7.24 -5.60
CA PRO A 122 -2.19 -7.12 -4.28
C PRO A 122 -0.70 -6.82 -4.37
N VAL A 123 -0.21 -5.93 -3.51
CA VAL A 123 1.21 -5.61 -3.35
C VAL A 123 1.60 -5.64 -1.88
N THR A 124 2.89 -5.82 -1.63
CA THR A 124 3.44 -5.72 -0.27
C THR A 124 3.77 -4.26 0.03
N ALA A 125 3.15 -3.72 1.07
CA ALA A 125 3.50 -2.43 1.63
C ALA A 125 4.02 -2.60 3.07
N TRP A 126 4.75 -1.61 3.55
CA TRP A 126 5.47 -1.64 4.81
C TRP A 126 5.02 -0.50 5.70
N ARG A 127 4.76 -0.80 6.97
CA ARG A 127 4.44 0.20 7.99
C ARG A 127 5.07 -0.16 9.33
N ARG A 128 5.13 0.80 10.24
CA ARG A 128 5.44 0.53 11.65
C ARG A 128 4.37 -0.42 12.23
N PRO A 129 4.74 -1.37 13.11
CA PRO A 129 3.75 -2.11 13.86
C PRO A 129 2.94 -1.11 14.68
N SER A 130 1.62 -1.18 14.63
CA SER A 130 0.78 -0.39 15.54
C SER A 130 1.19 -0.70 16.97
N ALA A 131 1.64 0.32 17.71
CA ALA A 131 1.76 0.20 19.14
C ALA A 131 0.33 0.12 19.69
N TYR A 132 -0.11 -1.11 19.98
CA TYR A 132 -1.45 -1.50 20.45
C TYR A 132 -2.54 -1.63 19.38
N SER A 133 -3.05 -2.85 19.29
CA SER A 133 -4.43 -3.23 18.94
C SER A 133 -5.41 -2.81 20.03
#